data_AF-A0A9P7K0R2-F1
#
_entry.id   AF-A0A9P7K0R2-F1
#
_cell.length_a   1.000
_cell.length_b   1.000
_cell.length_c   1.000
_cell.angle_alpha   90.00
_cell.angle_beta   90.00
_cell.angle_gamma   90.00
#
_symmetry.space_group_name_H-M   'P 1'
#
loop_
_entity.id
_entity.type
_entity.pdbx_description
1 polymer ?
#
loop_
_entity_poly.entity_id
_entity_poly.type
_entity_poly.pdbx_seq_one_letter_code
_entity_poly.pdbx_strand_id
1 'polypeptide(L)'
;LHKLGFKIIHSTMKLLPAWHGILEALKMKVTTLPQDVSTHWNSTFDMVEYALRHQEAIDAVNQRRDLGLQQLELTDQEWVIAEQLQDILKDAMMFFSRSTPNLVTVIPAMDLIDEKLTTYSLNASFLPSIRVAVGLAKKTLNRHYQLTDTSEVYRIAMGKFVS
;
A
#
# COMPACT_ATOMS: atom_id res chain seq x y z
N LEU A 1 7.95 -3.90 7.58
CA LEU A 1 8.31 -3.48 6.20
C LEU A 1 8.95 -2.09 6.12
N HIS A 2 8.24 -0.99 6.40
CA HIS A 2 8.81 0.39 6.27
C HIS A 2 10.18 0.57 6.96
N LYS A 3 10.27 0.19 8.23
CA LYS A 3 11.53 0.29 9.00
C LYS A 3 12.66 -0.57 8.42
N LEU A 4 12.31 -1.74 7.86
CA LEU A 4 13.27 -2.66 7.24
C LEU A 4 13.83 -2.03 5.95
N GLY A 5 12.96 -1.56 5.06
CA GLY A 5 13.36 -0.87 3.83
C GLY A 5 14.26 0.33 4.09
N PHE A 6 13.83 1.20 5.02
CA PHE A 6 14.63 2.34 5.44
C PHE A 6 16.03 1.93 5.92
N LYS A 7 16.14 0.93 6.82
CA LYS A 7 17.45 0.48 7.31
C LYS A 7 18.34 -0.08 6.21
N ILE A 8 17.79 -0.90 5.30
CA ILE A 8 18.55 -1.53 4.22
C ILE A 8 19.08 -0.46 3.25
N ILE A 9 18.22 0.45 2.79
CA ILE A 9 18.59 1.52 1.84
C ILE A 9 19.64 2.45 2.41
N HIS A 10 19.49 2.84 3.69
CA HIS A 10 20.39 3.80 4.33
C HIS A 10 21.68 3.18 4.89
N SER A 11 21.83 1.85 4.87
CA SER A 11 23.07 1.16 5.24
C SER A 11 23.80 0.64 4.00
N THR A 12 24.35 1.59 3.24
CA THR A 12 25.02 1.37 1.95
C THR A 12 26.24 0.47 2.01
N MET A 13 26.93 0.39 3.15
CA MET A 13 28.15 -0.39 3.30
C MET A 13 27.95 -1.83 3.79
N LYS A 14 26.84 -2.12 4.48
CA LYS A 14 26.66 -3.42 5.16
C LYS A 14 25.37 -4.11 4.74
N LEU A 15 24.22 -3.46 4.91
CA LEU A 15 22.93 -4.12 4.66
C LEU A 15 22.58 -4.14 3.17
N LEU A 16 22.84 -3.05 2.44
CA LEU A 16 22.51 -2.99 1.01
C LEU A 16 23.31 -4.01 0.17
N PRO A 17 24.64 -4.18 0.36
CA PRO A 17 25.38 -5.22 -0.35
C PRO A 17 24.94 -6.63 0.07
N ALA A 18 24.63 -6.85 1.35
CA ALA A 18 24.13 -8.14 1.83
C ALA A 18 22.76 -8.48 1.21
N TRP A 19 21.88 -7.49 1.06
CA TRP A 19 20.60 -7.62 0.36
C TRP A 19 20.80 -8.04 -1.10
N HIS A 20 21.65 -7.33 -1.84
CA HIS A 20 21.94 -7.68 -3.24
C HIS A 20 22.53 -9.10 -3.37
N GLY A 21 23.48 -9.48 -2.50
CA GLY A 21 24.06 -10.82 -2.52
C GLY A 21 23.05 -11.93 -2.22
N ILE A 22 22.02 -11.66 -1.40
CA ILE A 22 20.94 -12.62 -1.14
C ILE A 22 20.02 -12.74 -2.35
N LEU A 23 19.68 -11.63 -3.02
CA LEU A 23 18.91 -11.67 -4.26
C LEU A 23 19.64 -12.45 -5.36
N GLU A 24 20.96 -12.27 -5.50
CA GLU A 24 21.77 -13.04 -6.44
C GLU A 24 21.78 -14.53 -6.11
N ALA A 25 21.93 -14.90 -4.83
CA ALA A 25 21.91 -16.28 -4.38
C ALA A 25 20.55 -16.97 -4.66
N LEU A 26 19.46 -16.23 -4.51
CA LEU A 26 18.10 -16.67 -4.83
C LEU A 26 17.76 -16.60 -6.33
N LYS A 27 18.72 -16.20 -7.19
CA LYS A 27 18.54 -16.00 -8.64
C LYS A 27 17.40 -15.02 -8.97
N MET A 28 17.14 -14.08 -8.08
CA MET A 28 16.17 -13.00 -8.28
C MET A 28 16.84 -11.81 -8.97
N LYS A 29 16.04 -10.94 -9.58
CA LYS A 29 16.56 -9.68 -10.13
C LYS A 29 17.09 -8.82 -8.99
N VAL A 30 18.34 -8.37 -9.10
CA VAL A 30 18.94 -7.48 -8.10
C VAL A 30 18.24 -6.12 -8.16
N THR A 31 17.46 -5.83 -7.12
CA THR A 31 16.70 -4.59 -6.96
C THR A 31 16.75 -4.12 -5.51
N THR A 32 16.59 -2.82 -5.29
CA THR A 32 16.48 -2.26 -3.94
C THR A 32 15.04 -2.38 -3.43
N LEU A 33 14.87 -2.65 -2.14
CA LEU A 33 13.55 -2.65 -1.52
C LEU A 33 12.91 -1.25 -1.66
N PRO A 34 11.66 -1.12 -2.17
CA PRO A 34 11.01 0.18 -2.28
C PRO A 34 10.80 0.84 -0.92
N GLN A 35 10.94 2.16 -0.88
CA GLN A 35 10.63 2.96 0.29
C GLN A 35 9.22 3.51 0.19
N ASP A 36 8.51 3.49 1.33
CA ASP A 36 7.26 4.20 1.47
C ASP A 36 7.50 5.71 1.59
N VAL A 37 6.86 6.50 0.74
CA VAL A 37 7.04 7.94 0.58
C VAL A 37 5.69 8.60 0.74
N SER A 38 5.51 9.37 1.82
CA SER A 38 4.22 9.98 2.17
C SER A 38 3.61 10.88 1.07
N THR A 39 4.43 11.44 0.19
CA THR A 39 3.98 12.31 -0.91
C THR A 39 3.72 11.55 -2.21
N HIS A 40 4.04 10.26 -2.27
CA HIS A 40 3.82 9.41 -3.43
C HIS A 40 2.71 8.41 -3.11
N TRP A 41 1.51 8.65 -3.64
CA TRP A 41 0.27 7.96 -3.27
C TRP A 41 0.29 6.42 -3.43
N ASN A 42 1.25 5.87 -4.19
CA ASN A 42 1.38 4.43 -4.46
C ASN A 42 2.47 3.73 -3.66
N SER A 43 3.31 4.47 -2.94
CA SER A 43 4.53 3.90 -2.36
C SER A 43 4.26 2.78 -1.35
N THR A 44 3.17 2.88 -0.58
CA THR A 44 2.81 1.84 0.38
C THR A 44 2.41 0.55 -0.34
N PHE A 45 1.63 0.66 -1.43
CA PHE A 45 1.25 -0.47 -2.26
C PHE A 45 2.49 -1.12 -2.90
N ASP A 46 3.34 -0.32 -3.54
CA ASP A 46 4.56 -0.80 -4.20
C ASP A 46 5.50 -1.51 -3.21
N MET A 47 5.64 -0.96 -2.00
CA MET A 47 6.44 -1.57 -0.93
C MET A 47 5.87 -2.91 -0.47
N VAL A 48 4.55 -3.00 -0.24
CA VAL A 48 3.89 -4.22 0.20
C VAL A 48 3.94 -5.29 -0.90
N GLU A 49 3.60 -4.92 -2.14
CA GLU A 49 3.65 -5.83 -3.28
C GLU A 49 5.08 -6.36 -3.50
N TYR A 50 6.08 -5.49 -3.43
CA TYR A 50 7.47 -5.91 -3.54
C TYR A 50 7.87 -6.86 -2.41
N ALA A 51 7.49 -6.54 -1.17
CA ALA A 51 7.82 -7.37 -0.01
C ALA A 51 7.24 -8.77 -0.13
N LEU A 52 5.97 -8.90 -0.54
CA LEU A 52 5.33 -10.20 -0.75
C LEU A 52 6.02 -11.02 -1.84
N ARG A 53 6.46 -10.39 -2.93
CA ARG A 53 7.23 -11.06 -4.00
C ARG A 53 8.63 -11.49 -3.57
N HIS A 54 9.21 -10.84 -2.56
CA HIS A 54 10.57 -11.08 -2.08
C HIS A 54 10.58 -11.60 -0.63
N GLN A 55 9.53 -12.29 -0.21
CA GLN A 55 9.40 -12.81 1.16
C GLN A 55 10.60 -13.68 1.55
N GLU A 56 10.99 -14.63 0.70
CA GLU A 56 12.14 -15.51 0.93
C GLU A 56 13.46 -14.72 1.13
N ALA A 57 13.66 -13.66 0.34
CA ALA A 57 14.84 -12.80 0.48
C ALA A 57 14.80 -11.99 1.79
N ILE A 58 13.62 -11.48 2.17
CA ILE A 58 13.42 -10.75 3.43
C ILE A 58 13.67 -11.66 4.63
N ASP A 59 13.16 -12.88 4.61
CA ASP A 59 13.36 -13.86 5.67
C ASP A 59 14.85 -14.25 5.77
N ALA A 60 15.52 -14.51 4.66
CA ALA A 60 16.95 -14.81 4.63
C ALA A 60 17.82 -13.67 5.18
N VAL A 61 17.46 -12.42 4.90
CA VAL A 61 18.17 -11.23 5.41
C VAL A 61 17.95 -11.05 6.91
N ASN A 62 16.73 -11.31 7.40
CA ASN A 62 16.40 -11.20 8.82
C ASN A 62 17.06 -12.32 9.66
N GLN A 63 17.22 -13.51 9.10
CA GLN A 63 17.87 -14.64 9.77
C GLN A 63 19.38 -14.45 9.98
N ARG A 64 20.01 -13.56 9.20
CA ARG A 64 21.45 -13.23 9.35
C ARG A 64 21.72 -12.42 10.62
N ARG A 65 22.26 -13.12 11.63
CA ARG A 65 22.61 -12.57 12.96
C ARG A 65 23.60 -11.40 12.88
N ASP A 66 24.52 -11.42 11.93
CA ASP A 66 25.54 -10.39 11.73
C ASP A 66 24.97 -9.04 11.26
N LEU A 67 23.77 -9.04 10.68
CA LEU A 67 23.10 -7.85 10.17
C LEU A 67 22.24 -7.13 11.23
N GLY A 68 21.91 -7.79 12.35
CA GLY A 68 21.14 -7.18 13.44
C GLY A 68 19.69 -6.83 13.05
N LEU A 69 19.13 -7.53 12.07
CA LEU A 69 17.78 -7.28 11.55
C LEU A 69 16.69 -8.18 12.17
N GLN A 70 17.05 -9.12 13.04
CA GLN A 70 16.12 -10.05 13.70
C GLN A 70 14.95 -9.36 14.42
N GLN A 71 15.15 -8.18 14.98
CA GLN A 71 14.08 -7.41 15.64
C GLN A 71 13.03 -6.87 14.66
N LEU A 72 13.29 -6.95 13.36
CA LEU A 72 12.41 -6.54 12.27
C LEU A 72 11.91 -7.73 11.45
N GLU A 73 12.13 -8.95 11.93
CA GLU A 73 11.54 -10.15 11.37
C GLU A 73 10.02 -10.06 11.43
N LEU A 74 9.38 -10.35 10.31
CA LEU A 74 7.94 -10.34 10.22
C LEU A 74 7.40 -11.67 10.71
N THR A 75 6.43 -11.60 11.61
CA THR A 75 5.66 -12.77 12.05
C THR A 75 4.70 -13.24 10.95
N ASP A 76 4.27 -14.50 11.02
CA ASP A 76 3.24 -15.04 10.11
C ASP A 76 1.98 -14.15 10.07
N GLN A 77 1.59 -13.61 11.22
CA GLN A 77 0.45 -12.71 11.32
C GLN A 77 0.68 -11.38 10.58
N GLU A 78 1.90 -10.82 10.62
CA GLU A 78 2.24 -9.61 9.89
C GLU A 78 2.28 -9.84 8.37
N TRP A 79 2.66 -11.03 7.93
CA TRP A 79 2.57 -11.42 6.52
C TRP A 79 1.12 -11.51 6.05
N VAL A 80 0.22 -12.11 6.85
CA VAL A 80 -1.23 -12.11 6.55
C VAL A 80 -1.80 -10.69 6.49
N ILE A 81 -1.36 -9.80 7.37
CA ILE A 81 -1.74 -8.37 7.33
C ILE A 81 -1.26 -7.73 6.03
N ALA A 82 -0.03 -8.02 5.58
CA ALA A 82 0.52 -7.48 4.35
C ALA A 82 -0.24 -7.97 3.11
N GLU A 83 -0.61 -9.25 3.05
CA GLU A 83 -1.45 -9.82 1.98
C GLU A 83 -2.82 -9.14 1.93
N GLN A 84 -3.51 -9.05 3.06
CA GLN A 84 -4.81 -8.39 3.14
C GLN A 84 -4.75 -6.90 2.77
N LEU A 85 -3.66 -6.22 3.16
CA LEU A 85 -3.44 -4.83 2.78
C LEU A 85 -3.17 -4.68 1.29
N GLN A 86 -2.43 -5.60 0.67
CA GLN A 86 -2.20 -5.62 -0.77
C GLN A 86 -3.52 -5.68 -1.54
N ASP A 87 -4.42 -6.58 -1.16
CA ASP A 87 -5.71 -6.75 -1.82
C ASP A 87 -6.55 -5.46 -1.80
N ILE A 88 -6.63 -4.83 -0.63
CA ILE A 88 -7.38 -3.58 -0.44
C ILE A 88 -6.78 -2.45 -1.29
N LEU A 89 -5.45 -2.30 -1.27
CA LEU A 89 -4.76 -1.25 -2.01
C LEU A 89 -4.78 -1.48 -3.53
N LYS A 90 -4.74 -2.73 -3.97
CA LYS A 90 -4.77 -3.10 -5.40
C LYS A 90 -6.07 -2.66 -6.07
N ASP A 91 -7.22 -2.85 -5.41
CA ASP A 91 -8.51 -2.45 -5.96
C ASP A 91 -8.62 -0.93 -6.10
N ALA A 92 -8.09 -0.16 -5.14
CA ALA A 92 -7.98 1.29 -5.26
C ALA A 92 -7.04 1.70 -6.39
N MET A 93 -5.88 1.06 -6.51
CA MET A 93 -4.86 1.34 -7.52
C MET A 93 -5.34 1.12 -8.95
N MET A 94 -6.01 -0.01 -9.19
CA MET A 94 -6.49 -0.38 -10.52
C MET A 94 -7.47 0.64 -11.10
N PHE A 95 -8.22 1.34 -10.25
CA PHE A 95 -9.15 2.38 -10.68
C PHE A 95 -8.42 3.63 -11.18
N PHE A 96 -7.45 4.12 -10.40
CA PHE A 96 -6.69 5.32 -10.75
C PHE A 96 -5.75 5.11 -11.94
N SER A 97 -5.27 3.88 -12.15
CA SER A 97 -4.48 3.55 -13.34
C SER A 97 -5.28 3.60 -14.65
N ARG A 98 -6.61 3.48 -14.59
CA ARG A 98 -7.50 3.44 -15.78
C ARG A 98 -8.12 4.78 -16.12
N SER A 99 -8.21 5.69 -15.15
CA SER A 99 -8.94 6.94 -15.29
C SER A 99 -7.99 8.06 -15.67
N THR A 100 -8.29 8.81 -16.73
CA THR A 100 -7.72 10.16 -16.90
C THR A 100 -8.39 11.03 -15.84
N PRO A 101 -7.69 11.46 -14.77
CA PRO A 101 -8.35 12.14 -13.66
C PRO A 101 -8.88 13.47 -14.17
N ASN A 102 -10.19 13.57 -14.30
CA ASN A 102 -10.88 14.84 -14.47
C ASN A 102 -11.81 15.06 -13.29
N LEU A 103 -12.18 16.32 -13.08
CA LEU A 103 -12.92 16.75 -11.90
C LEU A 103 -14.24 16.00 -11.71
N VAL A 104 -14.86 15.54 -12.81
CA VAL A 104 -16.14 14.83 -12.79
C VAL A 104 -15.96 13.33 -12.47
N THR A 105 -14.84 12.73 -12.90
CA THR A 105 -14.53 11.32 -12.63
C THR A 105 -14.17 11.03 -11.17
N VAL A 106 -13.92 12.06 -10.36
CA VAL A 106 -13.58 11.90 -8.93
C VAL A 106 -14.74 11.31 -8.14
N ILE A 107 -15.99 11.70 -8.41
CA ILE A 107 -17.15 11.22 -7.63
C ILE A 107 -17.41 9.72 -7.86
N PRO A 108 -17.50 9.24 -9.12
CA PRO A 108 -17.59 7.80 -9.37
C PRO A 108 -16.41 6.99 -8.80
N ALA A 109 -15.20 7.59 -8.77
CA ALA A 109 -14.04 6.98 -8.13
C ALA A 109 -14.27 6.78 -6.63
N MET A 110 -14.73 7.82 -5.95
CA MET A 110 -14.99 7.79 -4.52
C MET A 110 -16.11 6.82 -4.19
N ASP A 111 -17.19 6.78 -4.97
CA ASP A 111 -18.30 5.83 -4.77
C ASP A 111 -17.83 4.37 -4.87
N LEU A 112 -17.02 4.04 -5.88
CA LEU A 112 -16.47 2.70 -6.03
C LEU A 112 -15.55 2.33 -4.88
N ILE A 113 -14.69 3.26 -4.44
CA ILE A 113 -13.81 3.02 -3.28
C ILE A 113 -14.65 2.83 -2.02
N ASP A 114 -15.72 3.60 -1.81
CA ASP A 114 -16.62 3.45 -0.68
C ASP A 114 -17.31 2.07 -0.67
N GLU A 115 -17.80 1.61 -1.83
CA GLU A 115 -18.40 0.28 -1.99
C GLU A 115 -17.39 -0.83 -1.64
N LYS A 116 -16.17 -0.72 -2.15
CA LYS A 116 -15.08 -1.67 -1.89
C LYS A 116 -14.68 -1.70 -0.42
N LEU A 117 -14.44 -0.54 0.20
CA LEU A 117 -14.14 -0.45 1.63
C LEU A 117 -15.29 -1.01 2.47
N THR A 118 -16.54 -0.78 2.08
CA THR A 118 -17.70 -1.38 2.76
C THR A 118 -17.66 -2.90 2.69
N THR A 119 -17.40 -3.44 1.50
CA THR A 119 -17.28 -4.89 1.27
C THR A 119 -16.18 -5.50 2.13
N TYR A 120 -14.99 -4.89 2.17
CA TYR A 120 -13.88 -5.36 3.00
C TYR A 120 -14.18 -5.26 4.50
N SER A 121 -14.86 -4.20 4.95
CA SER A 121 -15.20 -4.02 6.37
C SER A 121 -16.15 -5.09 6.90
N LEU A 122 -17.00 -5.65 6.03
CA LEU A 122 -17.99 -6.68 6.38
C LEU A 122 -17.47 -8.10 6.15
N ASN A 123 -16.41 -8.26 5.34
CA ASN A 123 -15.91 -9.58 4.97
C ASN A 123 -15.14 -10.24 6.13
N ALA A 124 -15.68 -11.35 6.64
CA ALA A 124 -15.11 -12.12 7.74
C ALA A 124 -13.78 -12.82 7.43
N SER A 125 -13.36 -12.92 6.16
CA SER A 125 -12.04 -13.43 5.79
C SER A 125 -10.90 -12.47 6.21
N PHE A 126 -11.21 -11.20 6.41
CA PHE A 126 -10.24 -10.20 6.86
C PHE A 126 -10.09 -10.21 8.38
N LEU A 127 -8.87 -9.92 8.84
CA LEU A 127 -8.59 -9.81 10.26
C LEU A 127 -9.42 -8.68 10.88
N PRO A 128 -9.86 -8.82 12.15
CA PRO A 128 -10.61 -7.78 12.84
C PRO A 128 -9.94 -6.40 12.82
N SER A 129 -8.61 -6.36 12.96
CA SER A 129 -7.81 -5.13 12.86
C SER A 129 -7.90 -4.47 11.48
N ILE A 130 -7.83 -5.26 10.41
CA ILE A 130 -7.97 -4.78 9.03
C ILE A 130 -9.38 -4.23 8.81
N ARG A 131 -10.43 -4.94 9.24
CA ARG A 131 -11.82 -4.46 9.10
C ARG A 131 -12.05 -3.12 9.80
N VAL A 132 -11.49 -2.96 11.01
CA VAL A 132 -11.54 -1.68 11.75
C VAL A 132 -10.76 -0.60 11.00
N ALA A 133 -9.56 -0.90 10.51
CA ALA A 133 -8.73 0.05 9.76
C ALA A 133 -9.43 0.52 8.47
N VAL A 134 -10.06 -0.41 7.73
CA VAL A 134 -10.89 -0.13 6.55
C VAL A 134 -12.08 0.76 6.92
N GLY A 135 -12.74 0.50 8.04
CA GLY A 135 -13.82 1.35 8.56
C GLY A 135 -13.36 2.78 8.86
N LEU A 136 -12.14 2.95 9.38
CA LEU A 136 -11.53 4.27 9.57
C LEU A 136 -11.20 4.94 8.22
N ALA A 137 -10.66 4.19 7.25
CA ALA A 137 -10.39 4.69 5.90
C ALA A 137 -11.67 5.19 5.22
N LYS A 138 -12.78 4.47 5.36
CA LYS A 138 -14.11 4.88 4.88
C LYS A 138 -14.57 6.19 5.51
N LYS A 139 -14.40 6.37 6.83
CA LYS A 139 -14.73 7.64 7.51
C LYS A 139 -13.91 8.81 6.96
N THR A 140 -12.64 8.58 6.68
CA THR A 140 -11.76 9.58 6.04
C THR A 140 -12.24 9.92 4.64
N LEU A 141 -12.59 8.91 3.82
CA LEU A 141 -13.14 9.12 2.48
C LEU A 141 -14.44 9.94 2.52
N ASN A 142 -15.36 9.61 3.42
CA ASN A 142 -16.62 10.34 3.58
C ASN A 142 -16.43 11.81 3.95
N ARG A 143 -15.38 12.12 4.72
CA ARG A 143 -15.02 13.52 5.01
C ARG A 143 -14.58 14.26 3.74
N HIS A 144 -13.82 13.62 2.86
CA HIS A 144 -13.46 14.19 1.56
C HIS A 144 -14.67 14.34 0.64
N TYR A 145 -15.64 13.42 0.72
CA TYR A 145 -16.89 13.50 -0.02
C TYR A 145 -17.67 14.76 0.33
N GLN A 146 -17.79 15.07 1.63
CA GLN A 146 -18.44 16.30 2.11
C GLN A 146 -17.73 17.58 1.62
N LEU A 147 -16.40 17.58 1.56
CA LEU A 147 -15.63 18.70 1.04
C LEU A 147 -15.83 18.90 -0.48
N THR A 148 -16.02 17.79 -1.20
CA THR A 148 -16.26 17.80 -2.65
C THR A 148 -17.65 18.36 -2.96
N ASP A 149 -18.67 17.93 -2.22
CA ASP A 149 -20.05 18.40 -2.39
C ASP A 149 -20.23 19.90 -2.06
N THR A 150 -19.49 20.39 -1.06
CA THR A 150 -19.50 21.80 -0.66
C THR A 150 -18.65 22.70 -1.56
N SER A 151 -17.87 22.14 -2.48
CA SER A 151 -16.99 22.92 -3.36
C SER A 151 -17.73 23.45 -4.60
N GLU A 152 -17.73 24.77 -4.78
CA GLU A 152 -18.30 25.42 -5.97
C GLU A 152 -17.68 24.91 -7.27
N VAL A 153 -16.38 24.58 -7.26
CA VAL A 153 -15.64 24.11 -8.42
C VAL A 153 -16.17 22.75 -8.90
N TYR A 154 -16.39 21.82 -7.98
CA TYR A 154 -16.98 20.51 -8.29
C TYR A 154 -18.45 20.63 -8.71
N ARG A 155 -19.22 21.52 -8.07
CA ARG A 155 -20.61 21.78 -8.45
C ARG A 155 -20.74 22.36 -9.86
N ILE A 156 -19.85 23.28 -10.26
CA ILE A 156 -19.83 23.85 -11.62
C ILE A 156 -19.44 22.77 -12.64
N ALA A 157 -18.45 21.93 -12.33
CA ALA A 157 -18.00 20.88 -13.23
C ALA A 157 -19.07 19.80 -13.46
N MET A 158 -19.79 19.42 -12.40
CA MET A 158 -20.94 18.51 -12.50
C MET A 158 -22.11 19.14 -13.26
N GLY A 159 -22.44 20.41 -12.98
CA GLY A 159 -23.52 21.12 -13.67
C GLY A 159 -23.32 21.22 -15.19
N LYS A 160 -22.06 21.32 -15.65
CA LYS A 160 -21.70 21.33 -17.08
C LYS A 160 -21.75 19.95 -17.75
N PHE A 161 -21.78 18.86 -17.00
CA PHE A 161 -21.85 17.49 -17.53
C PHE A 161 -23.30 16.99 -17.69
N VAL A 162 -24.26 17.68 -17.08
CA VAL A 162 -25.70 17.33 -17.07
C VAL A 162 -26.52 18.23 -18.00
N SER A 163 -25.92 19.26 -18.61
CA SER A 163 -26.53 20.14 -19.63
C SER A 163 -26.15 19.74 -21.04
#